data_AF-A0A238Y0M4-F1
#
_entry.id   AF-A0A238Y0M4-F1
#
_cell.length_a   1.000
_cell.length_b   1.000
_cell.length_c   1.000
_cell.angle_alpha   90.00
_cell.angle_beta   90.00
_cell.angle_gamma   90.00
#
_symmetry.space_group_name_H-M   'P 1'
#
loop_
_entity.id
_entity.type
_entity.pdbx_description
1 polymer ?
#
loop_
_entity_poly.entity_id
_entity_poly.type
_entity_poly.pdbx_seq_one_letter_code
_entity_poly.pdbx_strand_id
1 'polypeptide(L)'
;MRRCSYDGQHQHTRRRLLKTTAAGSAGILLFGAGAGPISASDRDESGSDTAIHHEIIVDWHSEERDRISLEVTLEFSGTDTVALRNREQVTIESSNGFEETQGGYQTDTSGETLVASVPTQPAEFIQTIYGGDDWAFIAPERVVNVFSHRPATLDYSLDISIADGTEGIAHGHHVLLGSYETYSKEASEEEISLIVPDAADLSSPAEDILDALVNASDRVDIGGESERVYKFAVPEGITVGGSSDGSNTSAWTRTDFEIDSAQSVWDHEYIHTRQEYQGIKNRILPDETEWIFEGKADHYGILLPYEDGRVSFSELRRAYERGLERHEDAVLKQKETWEEERRANYEVGALVLGRLDLEIRRATDGERSIDDLFRQFNEYNSDAELTHDQLLELIEETSTTEVADLADQYMSTTQRPEMWDQDTHEQYFESPTREEAQEESDDEDAEAAPSESNDDAGDDDGVDPSDSEDEEASPPEEETVDDTSDDVPGMGVVAALAGLGSAVAYGLISADEPDGDDTE
;
A
#
# COMPACT_ATOMS: atom_id res chain seq x y z
N MET A 1 51.58 -22.53 13.65
CA MET A 1 52.19 -23.83 14.02
C MET A 1 51.29 -24.51 15.04
N ARG A 2 50.91 -25.78 14.81
CA ARG A 2 50.01 -26.62 15.65
C ARG A 2 48.56 -26.12 15.74
N ARG A 3 47.53 -26.91 16.08
CA ARG A 3 47.00 -28.25 15.71
C ARG A 3 45.87 -28.58 16.73
N CYS A 4 44.83 -29.29 16.28
CA CYS A 4 43.87 -30.09 17.09
C CYS A 4 42.83 -29.32 17.95
N SER A 5 41.64 -29.86 18.28
CA SER A 5 40.86 -31.04 17.78
C SER A 5 39.55 -31.20 18.58
N TYR A 6 38.44 -31.58 17.95
CA TYR A 6 37.34 -32.51 18.38
C TYR A 6 36.21 -32.40 17.31
N ASP A 7 35.66 -33.42 16.64
CA ASP A 7 35.12 -34.74 17.04
C ASP A 7 33.88 -34.58 17.95
N GLY A 8 32.66 -35.03 17.63
CA GLY A 8 32.12 -35.80 16.50
C GLY A 8 31.04 -36.77 17.01
N GLN A 9 29.87 -36.89 16.36
CA GLN A 9 28.95 -38.04 16.47
C GLN A 9 27.88 -38.03 15.35
N HIS A 10 28.00 -38.96 14.40
CA HIS A 10 26.87 -39.37 13.56
C HIS A 10 25.97 -40.34 14.34
N GLN A 11 24.65 -40.16 14.26
CA GLN A 11 23.70 -41.25 14.51
C GLN A 11 23.00 -41.68 13.22
N HIS A 12 23.19 -42.95 12.86
CA HIS A 12 22.41 -43.61 11.82
C HIS A 12 21.02 -44.02 12.36
N THR A 13 19.96 -43.43 11.81
CA THR A 13 18.60 -43.97 11.99
C THR A 13 18.12 -44.61 10.69
N ARG A 14 18.07 -45.94 10.65
CA ARG A 14 17.44 -46.69 9.55
C ARG A 14 15.93 -46.43 9.54
N ARG A 15 15.36 -45.90 8.46
CA ARG A 15 13.94 -46.11 8.12
C ARG A 15 13.80 -47.04 6.93
N ARG A 16 12.78 -47.90 7.00
CA ARG A 16 12.57 -49.03 6.08
C ARG A 16 11.84 -48.57 4.83
N LEU A 17 12.26 -49.09 3.68
CA LEU A 17 11.42 -49.18 2.49
C LEU A 17 10.12 -49.92 2.82
N LEU A 18 8.99 -49.22 2.77
CA LEU A 18 7.66 -49.79 2.61
C LEU A 18 7.16 -49.43 1.21
N LYS A 19 7.03 -50.44 0.36
CA LYS A 19 6.34 -50.30 -0.92
C LYS A 19 4.84 -50.38 -0.64
N THR A 20 4.12 -49.29 -0.93
CA THR A 20 2.66 -49.30 -0.98
C THR A 20 2.22 -48.82 -2.37
N THR A 21 1.51 -49.67 -3.08
CA THR A 21 0.92 -49.36 -4.40
C THR A 21 -0.53 -48.92 -4.24
N ALA A 22 -0.81 -47.65 -4.49
CA ALA A 22 -2.13 -47.10 -4.84
C ALA A 22 -1.84 -45.83 -5.67
N ALA A 23 -2.17 -45.72 -6.95
CA ALA A 23 -3.50 -45.75 -7.57
C ALA A 23 -4.29 -44.44 -7.35
N GLY A 24 -3.98 -43.44 -8.19
CA GLY A 24 -4.92 -42.46 -8.75
C GLY A 24 -5.77 -41.60 -7.81
N SER A 25 -5.33 -40.35 -7.62
CA SER A 25 -6.16 -39.13 -7.76
C SER A 25 -5.20 -37.95 -7.89
N ALA A 26 -5.28 -37.20 -9.00
CA ALA A 26 -4.54 -35.96 -9.16
C ALA A 26 -5.29 -34.84 -8.44
N GLY A 27 -4.80 -34.41 -7.29
CA GLY A 27 -5.25 -33.18 -6.64
C GLY A 27 -4.53 -31.99 -7.29
N ILE A 28 -5.30 -31.09 -7.88
CA ILE A 28 -4.80 -29.79 -8.34
C ILE A 28 -4.67 -28.91 -7.11
N LEU A 29 -3.45 -28.45 -6.82
CA LEU A 29 -3.17 -27.42 -5.83
C LEU A 29 -2.84 -26.13 -6.59
N LEU A 30 -3.70 -25.13 -6.43
CA LEU A 30 -3.51 -23.78 -6.96
C LEU A 30 -2.88 -22.92 -5.88
N PHE A 31 -1.70 -22.38 -6.17
CA PHE A 31 -1.06 -21.31 -5.40
C PHE A 31 -0.69 -20.20 -6.38
N GLY A 32 -1.02 -18.96 -6.04
CA GLY A 32 -0.61 -17.74 -6.74
C GLY A 32 0.29 -16.91 -5.85
N ALA A 33 1.40 -16.41 -6.38
CA ALA A 33 2.36 -15.60 -5.64
C ALA A 33 3.08 -14.62 -6.59
N GLY A 34 2.63 -13.36 -6.60
CA GLY A 34 3.38 -12.25 -7.19
C GLY A 34 4.57 -11.90 -6.30
N ALA A 35 5.66 -11.41 -6.89
CA ALA A 35 6.81 -10.85 -6.18
C ALA A 35 7.23 -9.57 -6.90
N GLY A 36 7.46 -8.50 -6.14
CA GLY A 36 7.99 -7.25 -6.66
C GLY A 36 9.52 -7.32 -6.85
N PRO A 37 10.10 -6.43 -7.66
CA PRO A 37 11.53 -6.21 -7.81
C PRO A 37 12.10 -5.35 -6.67
N ILE A 38 13.42 -5.34 -6.59
CA ILE A 38 14.20 -4.49 -5.69
C ILE A 38 14.94 -3.45 -6.56
N SER A 39 14.99 -2.19 -6.11
CA SER A 39 15.72 -1.13 -6.81
C SER A 39 17.24 -1.39 -6.81
N ALA A 40 17.91 -1.01 -7.90
CA ALA A 40 19.27 -1.46 -8.23
C ALA A 40 20.39 -0.68 -7.51
N SER A 41 20.37 -0.61 -6.18
CA SER A 41 21.41 0.11 -5.41
C SER A 41 21.81 -0.45 -4.04
N ASP A 42 21.88 -1.78 -3.85
CA ASP A 42 23.06 -2.35 -3.17
C ASP A 42 23.27 -3.85 -3.48
N ARG A 43 24.46 -4.20 -3.96
CA ARG A 43 24.83 -5.60 -4.29
C ARG A 43 25.59 -6.23 -3.15
N ASP A 44 24.88 -6.79 -2.17
CA ASP A 44 25.53 -7.63 -1.16
C ASP A 44 25.87 -9.02 -1.74
N GLU A 45 27.07 -9.53 -1.48
CA GLU A 45 27.66 -10.70 -2.18
C GLU A 45 27.12 -12.06 -1.68
N SER A 46 25.81 -12.18 -1.44
CA SER A 46 25.11 -13.46 -1.19
C SER A 46 24.27 -13.93 -2.38
N GLY A 47 24.83 -13.76 -3.58
CA GLY A 47 24.15 -14.02 -4.85
C GLY A 47 23.45 -15.39 -4.94
N SER A 48 22.18 -15.34 -5.31
CA SER A 48 21.37 -16.48 -5.71
C SER A 48 22.01 -17.27 -6.85
N ASP A 49 21.92 -18.61 -6.79
CA ASP A 49 22.28 -19.48 -7.92
C ASP A 49 21.32 -19.33 -9.13
N THR A 50 20.13 -18.74 -8.95
CA THR A 50 19.10 -18.49 -9.98
C THR A 50 18.73 -17.01 -10.04
N ALA A 51 18.77 -16.41 -11.23
CA ALA A 51 18.38 -15.02 -11.47
C ALA A 51 17.44 -14.91 -12.68
N ILE A 52 16.46 -14.01 -12.62
CA ILE A 52 15.53 -13.66 -13.69
C ILE A 52 15.44 -12.14 -13.81
N HIS A 53 15.55 -11.65 -15.02
CA HIS A 53 15.30 -10.26 -15.41
C HIS A 53 14.13 -10.26 -16.41
N HIS A 54 13.12 -9.44 -16.11
CA HIS A 54 11.86 -9.36 -16.84
C HIS A 54 11.70 -7.94 -17.37
N GLU A 55 11.81 -7.77 -18.68
CA GLU A 55 11.61 -6.49 -19.35
C GLU A 55 10.21 -6.48 -19.98
N ILE A 56 9.45 -5.39 -19.77
CA ILE A 56 8.17 -5.15 -20.43
C ILE A 56 8.19 -3.76 -21.08
N ILE A 57 8.01 -3.72 -22.40
CA ILE A 57 7.81 -2.49 -23.16
C ILE A 57 6.32 -2.36 -23.48
N VAL A 58 5.73 -1.23 -23.11
CA VAL A 58 4.29 -0.93 -23.26
C VAL A 58 4.07 0.05 -24.40
N ASP A 59 3.06 -0.21 -25.24
CA ASP A 59 2.68 0.64 -26.36
C ASP A 59 1.17 0.57 -26.65
N TRP A 60 0.67 1.45 -27.52
CA TRP A 60 -0.65 1.31 -28.14
C TRP A 60 -0.62 0.21 -29.21
N HIS A 61 -1.52 -0.78 -29.10
CA HIS A 61 -1.61 -1.87 -30.08
C HIS A 61 -2.35 -1.44 -31.37
N SER A 62 -3.23 -0.44 -31.29
CA SER A 62 -4.08 0.01 -32.40
C SER A 62 -4.08 1.54 -32.57
N GLU A 63 -4.29 2.02 -33.80
CA GLU A 63 -4.53 3.45 -34.06
C GLU A 63 -5.83 3.95 -33.39
N GLU A 64 -6.76 3.04 -33.06
CA GLU A 64 -8.03 3.33 -32.37
C GLU A 64 -7.90 3.31 -30.83
N ARG A 65 -6.70 3.03 -30.28
CA ARG A 65 -6.38 3.01 -28.83
C ARG A 65 -7.28 2.09 -27.97
N ASP A 66 -8.03 1.18 -28.58
CA ASP A 66 -8.87 0.18 -27.89
C ASP A 66 -8.06 -0.94 -27.21
N ARG A 67 -6.76 -1.03 -27.50
CA ARG A 67 -5.85 -2.07 -27.00
C ARG A 67 -4.45 -1.54 -26.68
N ILE A 68 -3.86 -2.10 -25.63
CA ILE A 68 -2.47 -1.92 -25.22
C ILE A 68 -1.66 -3.13 -25.69
N SER A 69 -0.45 -2.89 -26.20
CA SER A 69 0.55 -3.90 -26.56
C SER A 69 1.59 -4.03 -25.44
N LEU A 70 1.99 -5.26 -25.14
CA LEU A 70 3.04 -5.60 -24.18
C LEU A 70 4.08 -6.46 -24.90
N GLU A 71 5.27 -5.93 -25.15
CA GLU A 71 6.43 -6.71 -25.59
C GLU A 71 7.22 -7.14 -24.35
N VAL A 72 7.32 -8.44 -24.13
CA VAL A 72 7.88 -9.06 -22.93
C VAL A 72 9.12 -9.85 -23.30
N THR A 73 10.26 -9.50 -22.68
CA THR A 73 11.54 -10.21 -22.82
C THR A 73 11.96 -10.80 -21.48
N LEU A 74 12.42 -12.06 -21.49
CA LEU A 74 12.92 -12.74 -20.30
C LEU A 74 14.38 -13.15 -20.44
N GLU A 75 15.26 -12.52 -19.66
CA GLU A 75 16.62 -13.03 -19.46
C GLU A 75 16.68 -13.81 -18.14
N PHE A 76 17.26 -15.00 -18.15
CA PHE A 76 17.41 -15.81 -16.94
C PHE A 76 18.68 -16.67 -16.93
N SER A 77 19.08 -17.06 -15.73
CA SER A 77 20.18 -17.97 -15.47
C SER A 77 19.91 -18.84 -14.24
N GLY A 78 20.56 -20.00 -14.14
CA GLY A 78 20.40 -20.89 -12.98
C GLY A 78 19.06 -21.63 -12.88
N THR A 79 18.24 -21.57 -13.94
CA THR A 79 17.07 -22.43 -14.14
C THR A 79 17.08 -22.97 -15.57
N ASP A 80 16.61 -24.20 -15.76
CA ASP A 80 16.48 -24.83 -17.10
C ASP A 80 15.22 -24.32 -17.84
N THR A 81 14.33 -23.58 -17.18
CA THR A 81 13.00 -23.21 -17.71
C THR A 81 12.39 -22.04 -16.94
N VAL A 82 11.69 -21.15 -17.66
CA VAL A 82 10.78 -20.14 -17.11
C VAL A 82 9.42 -20.23 -17.81
N ALA A 83 8.32 -19.99 -17.08
CA ALA A 83 6.98 -19.90 -17.65
C ALA A 83 6.38 -18.50 -17.43
N LEU A 84 5.56 -18.06 -18.38
CA LEU A 84 4.69 -16.90 -18.29
C LEU A 84 3.24 -17.37 -18.16
N ARG A 85 2.51 -16.82 -17.20
CA ARG A 85 1.05 -16.98 -17.12
C ARG A 85 0.38 -15.72 -17.65
N ASN A 86 -0.43 -15.90 -18.68
CA ASN A 86 -1.37 -14.89 -19.15
C ASN A 86 -2.71 -15.03 -18.41
N ARG A 87 -3.38 -13.89 -18.19
CA ARG A 87 -4.75 -13.84 -17.66
C ARG A 87 -5.77 -14.11 -18.79
N GLU A 88 -7.04 -14.25 -18.43
CA GLU A 88 -8.11 -14.20 -19.42
C GLU A 88 -8.12 -12.83 -20.13
N GLN A 89 -8.67 -12.78 -21.35
CA GLN A 89 -8.73 -11.58 -22.22
C GLN A 89 -7.38 -11.03 -22.75
N VAL A 90 -6.25 -11.57 -22.29
CA VAL A 90 -4.92 -11.38 -22.91
C VAL A 90 -4.84 -12.18 -24.21
N THR A 91 -4.56 -11.51 -25.33
CA THR A 91 -4.32 -12.13 -26.64
C THR A 91 -2.82 -12.18 -26.89
N ILE A 92 -2.27 -13.32 -27.33
CA ILE A 92 -0.85 -13.43 -27.68
C ILE A 92 -0.71 -13.31 -29.18
N GLU A 93 -0.08 -12.23 -29.63
CA GLU A 93 0.11 -11.89 -31.04
C GLU A 93 1.33 -12.63 -31.63
N SER A 94 2.40 -12.76 -30.84
CA SER A 94 3.56 -13.57 -31.20
C SER A 94 4.31 -14.13 -29.98
N SER A 95 5.00 -15.24 -30.17
CA SER A 95 5.71 -15.95 -29.10
C SER A 95 6.98 -16.58 -29.68
N ASN A 96 8.04 -15.78 -29.81
CA ASN A 96 9.33 -16.24 -30.32
C ASN A 96 10.05 -17.01 -29.21
N GLY A 97 10.47 -18.26 -29.47
CA GLY A 97 11.16 -19.10 -28.49
C GLY A 97 10.33 -19.60 -27.30
N PHE A 98 9.04 -19.28 -27.25
CA PHE A 98 8.11 -19.82 -26.25
C PHE A 98 7.24 -20.94 -26.83
N GLU A 99 7.09 -22.03 -26.08
CA GLU A 99 6.09 -23.08 -26.33
C GLU A 99 4.80 -22.78 -25.56
N GLU A 100 3.64 -22.92 -26.21
CA GLU A 100 2.32 -22.80 -25.59
C GLU A 100 2.01 -24.05 -24.74
N THR A 101 1.49 -23.83 -23.54
CA THR A 101 1.15 -24.87 -22.55
C THR A 101 -0.27 -24.67 -22.02
N GLN A 102 -0.78 -25.63 -21.25
CA GLN A 102 -2.11 -25.51 -20.62
C GLN A 102 -2.25 -24.33 -19.63
N GLY A 103 -1.13 -23.77 -19.13
CA GLY A 103 -1.13 -22.71 -18.12
C GLY A 103 -0.53 -21.38 -18.59
N GLY A 104 -0.34 -21.18 -19.90
CA GLY A 104 0.37 -20.05 -20.48
C GLY A 104 1.55 -20.51 -21.33
N TYR A 105 2.65 -19.76 -21.32
CA TYR A 105 3.80 -19.93 -22.22
C TYR A 105 5.04 -20.37 -21.44
N GLN A 106 5.95 -21.10 -22.08
CA GLN A 106 7.16 -21.61 -21.43
C GLN A 106 8.36 -21.52 -22.37
N THR A 107 9.54 -21.18 -21.86
CA THR A 107 10.79 -21.26 -22.62
C THR A 107 11.92 -21.90 -21.80
N ASP A 108 12.83 -22.57 -22.49
CA ASP A 108 14.11 -23.08 -21.99
C ASP A 108 15.30 -22.23 -22.45
N THR A 109 15.03 -21.15 -23.20
CA THR A 109 16.03 -20.27 -23.82
C THR A 109 15.87 -18.84 -23.29
N SER A 110 16.99 -18.23 -22.91
CA SER A 110 17.07 -16.88 -22.32
C SER A 110 17.22 -15.82 -23.41
N GLY A 111 16.57 -14.67 -23.24
CA GLY A 111 16.49 -13.58 -24.23
C GLY A 111 15.43 -13.78 -25.31
N GLU A 112 14.42 -14.60 -25.04
CA GLU A 112 13.28 -14.84 -25.94
C GLU A 112 12.13 -13.85 -25.66
N THR A 113 11.32 -13.55 -26.68
CA THR A 113 10.34 -12.45 -26.67
C THR A 113 8.91 -12.92 -26.97
N LEU A 114 7.96 -12.43 -26.19
CA LEU A 114 6.52 -12.65 -26.35
C LEU A 114 5.81 -11.30 -26.49
N VAL A 115 4.92 -11.16 -27.49
CA VAL A 115 4.09 -9.96 -27.68
C VAL A 115 2.64 -10.31 -27.38
N ALA A 116 2.07 -9.60 -26.40
CA ALA A 116 0.68 -9.72 -26.00
C ALA A 116 -0.08 -8.42 -26.28
N SER A 117 -1.41 -8.52 -26.44
CA SER A 117 -2.31 -7.37 -26.48
C SER A 117 -3.45 -7.55 -25.47
N VAL A 118 -3.90 -6.45 -24.86
CA VAL A 118 -5.04 -6.41 -23.92
C VAL A 118 -6.00 -5.28 -24.27
N PRO A 119 -7.32 -5.43 -24.04
CA PRO A 119 -8.27 -4.33 -24.20
C PRO A 119 -8.04 -3.27 -23.12
N THR A 120 -8.24 -1.98 -23.45
CA THR A 120 -8.23 -0.90 -22.45
C THR A 120 -9.40 -0.97 -21.48
N GLN A 121 -10.52 -1.59 -21.89
CA GLN A 121 -11.70 -1.82 -21.07
C GLN A 121 -12.05 -3.33 -21.07
N PRO A 122 -11.39 -4.14 -20.22
CA PRO A 122 -11.68 -5.58 -20.11
C PRO A 122 -13.09 -5.83 -19.55
N ALA A 123 -13.75 -6.89 -20.03
CA ALA A 123 -15.14 -7.20 -19.67
C ALA A 123 -15.28 -7.89 -18.29
N GLU A 124 -14.19 -8.40 -17.73
CA GLU A 124 -14.11 -8.95 -16.37
C GLU A 124 -12.76 -8.50 -15.77
N PHE A 125 -12.77 -7.99 -14.54
CA PHE A 125 -11.76 -7.01 -14.09
C PHE A 125 -10.42 -7.63 -13.65
N ILE A 126 -9.33 -6.95 -14.01
CA ILE A 126 -8.14 -6.81 -13.17
C ILE A 126 -7.99 -5.31 -12.93
N GLN A 127 -7.76 -4.87 -11.69
CA GLN A 127 -7.69 -3.44 -11.27
C GLN A 127 -6.40 -2.75 -11.74
N THR A 128 -5.99 -3.08 -12.96
CA THR A 128 -4.63 -2.93 -13.48
C THR A 128 -4.64 -2.66 -14.98
N ILE A 129 -5.81 -2.44 -15.57
CA ILE A 129 -5.99 -1.92 -16.93
C ILE A 129 -7.28 -1.10 -16.92
N TYR A 130 -7.19 0.18 -17.28
CA TYR A 130 -8.35 0.99 -17.63
C TYR A 130 -7.92 2.05 -18.65
N GLY A 131 -8.81 2.50 -19.54
CA GLY A 131 -8.48 3.57 -20.49
C GLY A 131 -9.68 4.13 -21.24
N GLY A 132 -9.54 5.40 -21.65
CA GLY A 132 -10.48 6.12 -22.50
C GLY A 132 -10.08 6.09 -23.97
N ASP A 133 -10.52 7.10 -24.73
CA ASP A 133 -10.26 7.22 -26.18
C ASP A 133 -8.78 7.55 -26.50
N ASP A 134 -8.08 8.23 -25.59
CA ASP A 134 -6.72 8.75 -25.80
C ASP A 134 -5.72 8.45 -24.68
N TRP A 135 -6.14 7.89 -23.55
CA TRP A 135 -5.30 7.57 -22.41
C TRP A 135 -5.56 6.14 -21.90
N ALA A 136 -4.57 5.53 -21.24
CA ALA A 136 -4.77 4.29 -20.50
C ALA A 136 -3.79 4.12 -19.33
N PHE A 137 -4.27 3.59 -18.21
CA PHE A 137 -3.48 3.18 -17.06
C PHE A 137 -3.35 1.66 -16.99
N ILE A 138 -2.15 1.13 -16.75
CA ILE A 138 -1.88 -0.31 -16.68
C ILE A 138 -0.79 -0.66 -15.65
N ALA A 139 -0.95 -1.79 -14.95
CA ALA A 139 0.13 -2.49 -14.24
C ALA A 139 0.51 -3.76 -15.04
N PRO A 140 1.53 -3.72 -15.93
CA PRO A 140 1.75 -4.75 -16.95
C PRO A 140 2.16 -6.12 -16.39
N GLU A 141 2.87 -6.12 -15.27
CA GLU A 141 3.31 -7.34 -14.58
C GLU A 141 2.13 -8.13 -14.03
N ARG A 142 1.03 -7.47 -13.62
CA ARG A 142 -0.21 -8.14 -13.19
C ARG A 142 -0.98 -8.77 -14.35
N VAL A 143 -0.67 -8.40 -15.60
CA VAL A 143 -1.21 -8.97 -16.85
C VAL A 143 -0.42 -10.19 -17.32
N VAL A 144 0.92 -10.06 -17.43
CA VAL A 144 1.83 -11.12 -17.88
C VAL A 144 2.82 -11.44 -16.77
N ASN A 145 2.56 -12.53 -16.03
CA ASN A 145 3.29 -12.85 -14.79
C ASN A 145 4.35 -13.93 -15.02
N VAL A 146 5.57 -13.72 -14.52
CA VAL A 146 6.63 -14.74 -14.51
C VAL A 146 6.41 -15.75 -13.39
N PHE A 147 6.39 -17.03 -13.78
CA PHE A 147 6.33 -18.19 -12.90
C PHE A 147 7.51 -19.13 -13.19
N SER A 148 8.54 -19.06 -12.35
CA SER A 148 9.60 -20.08 -12.29
C SER A 148 9.34 -21.04 -11.14
N HIS A 149 9.99 -22.21 -11.15
CA HIS A 149 10.04 -23.09 -9.97
C HIS A 149 10.99 -22.47 -8.93
N ARG A 150 10.49 -21.48 -8.18
CA ARG A 150 11.31 -20.61 -7.32
C ARG A 150 12.05 -21.42 -6.24
N PRO A 151 13.40 -21.51 -6.26
CA PRO A 151 14.14 -21.75 -5.02
C PRO A 151 13.95 -20.55 -4.08
N ALA A 152 14.19 -20.71 -2.78
CA ALA A 152 14.14 -19.62 -1.77
C ALA A 152 15.25 -18.55 -1.94
N THR A 153 15.93 -18.56 -3.08
CA THR A 153 17.06 -17.72 -3.48
C THR A 153 16.91 -17.41 -4.97
N LEU A 154 15.81 -16.76 -5.34
CA LEU A 154 15.61 -16.21 -6.68
C LEU A 154 15.92 -14.71 -6.61
N ASP A 155 16.91 -14.25 -7.38
CA ASP A 155 17.05 -12.84 -7.73
C ASP A 155 16.08 -12.54 -8.89
N TYR A 156 15.21 -11.54 -8.71
CA TYR A 156 14.19 -11.15 -9.67
C TYR A 156 14.19 -9.62 -9.83
N SER A 157 14.37 -9.17 -11.07
CA SER A 157 14.24 -7.77 -11.46
C SER A 157 13.18 -7.64 -12.55
N LEU A 158 12.50 -6.49 -12.53
CA LEU A 158 11.41 -6.13 -13.44
C LEU A 158 11.66 -4.70 -13.90
N ASP A 159 11.92 -4.53 -15.19
CA ASP A 159 12.06 -3.23 -15.84
C ASP A 159 10.81 -3.01 -16.72
N ILE A 160 10.11 -1.90 -16.48
CA ILE A 160 8.92 -1.52 -17.25
C ILE A 160 9.19 -0.17 -17.93
N SER A 161 8.90 -0.09 -19.22
CA SER A 161 9.11 1.11 -20.03
C SER A 161 8.03 1.29 -21.10
N ILE A 162 8.03 2.45 -21.77
CA ILE A 162 7.14 2.77 -22.89
C ILE A 162 7.95 2.77 -24.20
N ALA A 163 7.32 2.36 -25.30
CA ALA A 163 7.94 2.34 -26.61
C ALA A 163 8.40 3.73 -27.12
N ASP A 164 9.48 3.75 -27.91
CA ASP A 164 10.07 4.95 -28.50
C ASP A 164 9.05 5.75 -29.33
N GLY A 165 8.70 6.95 -28.84
CA GLY A 165 7.78 7.87 -29.52
C GLY A 165 6.32 7.74 -29.11
N THR A 166 6.01 6.85 -28.17
CA THR A 166 4.69 6.75 -27.52
C THR A 166 4.64 7.70 -26.32
N GLU A 167 3.51 8.40 -26.20
CA GLU A 167 3.25 9.40 -25.18
C GLU A 167 2.74 8.74 -23.89
N GLY A 168 3.37 9.07 -22.76
CA GLY A 168 3.06 8.50 -21.46
C GLY A 168 4.24 8.55 -20.49
N ILE A 169 4.12 7.87 -19.34
CA ILE A 169 5.14 7.71 -18.31
C ILE A 169 5.04 6.33 -17.62
N ALA A 170 6.18 5.79 -17.19
CA ALA A 170 6.29 4.52 -16.47
C ALA A 170 7.13 4.70 -15.19
N HIS A 171 6.55 4.35 -14.03
CA HIS A 171 7.20 4.42 -12.72
C HIS A 171 6.68 3.30 -11.81
N GLY A 172 7.57 2.71 -11.01
CA GLY A 172 7.28 1.47 -10.28
C GLY A 172 6.82 0.40 -11.28
N HIS A 173 5.68 -0.24 -11.02
CA HIS A 173 5.05 -1.14 -12.01
C HIS A 173 3.91 -0.50 -12.81
N HIS A 174 3.67 0.79 -12.62
CA HIS A 174 2.55 1.48 -13.24
C HIS A 174 2.98 2.23 -14.50
N VAL A 175 2.12 2.16 -15.52
CA VAL A 175 2.28 2.86 -16.79
C VAL A 175 1.01 3.64 -17.09
N LEU A 176 1.18 4.93 -17.37
CA LEU A 176 0.15 5.78 -17.93
C LEU A 176 0.53 6.09 -19.38
N LEU A 177 -0.33 5.74 -20.33
CA LEU A 177 -0.26 6.15 -21.73
C LEU A 177 -1.19 7.34 -21.96
N GLY A 178 -0.79 8.26 -22.84
CA GLY A 178 -1.49 9.52 -23.11
C GLY A 178 -0.82 10.73 -22.46
N SER A 179 -1.41 11.91 -22.67
CA SER A 179 -0.93 13.18 -22.10
C SER A 179 -1.17 13.24 -20.59
N TYR A 180 -0.26 13.88 -19.87
CA TYR A 180 -0.31 14.05 -18.42
C TYR A 180 0.45 15.31 -17.98
N GLU A 181 0.11 15.77 -16.79
CA GLU A 181 0.90 16.70 -15.99
C GLU A 181 1.55 15.99 -14.80
N THR A 182 2.64 16.56 -14.28
CA THR A 182 3.31 16.06 -13.08
C THR A 182 3.48 17.21 -12.10
N TYR A 183 2.99 17.00 -10.89
CA TYR A 183 3.09 17.89 -9.74
C TYR A 183 4.05 17.23 -8.75
N SER A 184 5.04 17.94 -8.21
CA SER A 184 6.04 17.34 -7.31
C SER A 184 6.31 18.25 -6.12
N LYS A 185 6.51 17.65 -4.94
CA LYS A 185 6.87 18.34 -3.70
C LYS A 185 7.91 17.53 -2.93
N GLU A 186 8.89 18.23 -2.37
CA GLU A 186 9.94 17.65 -1.52
C GLU A 186 9.40 17.49 -0.09
N ALA A 187 9.52 16.30 0.48
CA ALA A 187 9.42 16.05 1.92
C ALA A 187 10.80 16.15 2.58
N SER A 188 10.91 15.81 3.86
CA SER A 188 12.21 15.77 4.57
C SER A 188 13.17 14.70 4.03
N GLU A 189 12.66 13.57 3.55
CA GLU A 189 13.47 12.40 3.15
C GLU A 189 13.21 11.87 1.72
N GLU A 190 12.16 12.33 1.04
CA GLU A 190 11.74 11.85 -0.29
C GLU A 190 11.12 12.94 -1.19
N GLU A 191 11.21 12.79 -2.52
CA GLU A 191 10.46 13.59 -3.50
C GLU A 191 9.15 12.88 -3.87
N ILE A 192 8.00 13.45 -3.51
CA ILE A 192 6.67 12.90 -3.84
C ILE A 192 6.18 13.56 -5.14
N SER A 193 5.84 12.74 -6.13
CA SER A 193 5.34 13.20 -7.44
C SER A 193 3.96 12.62 -7.74
N LEU A 194 2.98 13.49 -7.99
CA LEU A 194 1.63 13.16 -8.44
C LEU A 194 1.55 13.31 -9.97
N ILE A 195 1.27 12.19 -10.65
CA ILE A 195 1.03 12.12 -12.10
C ILE A 195 -0.48 12.20 -12.32
N VAL A 196 -0.93 13.20 -13.09
CA VAL A 196 -2.34 13.45 -13.40
C VAL A 196 -2.53 13.40 -14.92
N PRO A 197 -3.28 12.44 -15.49
CA PRO A 197 -3.59 12.44 -16.92
C PRO A 197 -4.45 13.65 -17.30
N ASP A 198 -4.31 14.16 -18.53
CA ASP A 198 -5.16 15.25 -19.06
C ASP A 198 -6.67 14.91 -19.06
N ALA A 199 -7.00 13.62 -18.94
CA ALA A 199 -8.37 13.09 -18.87
C ALA A 199 -8.88 12.88 -17.43
N ALA A 200 -8.14 13.32 -16.40
CA ALA A 200 -8.53 13.25 -15.00
C ALA A 200 -9.07 14.59 -14.48
N ASP A 201 -10.28 14.54 -13.93
CA ASP A 201 -10.81 15.59 -13.03
C ASP A 201 -10.62 15.11 -11.59
N LEU A 202 -9.76 15.78 -10.81
CA LEU A 202 -9.52 15.49 -9.39
C LEU A 202 -10.58 16.15 -8.49
N SER A 203 -11.12 15.40 -7.52
CA SER A 203 -12.00 15.96 -6.47
C SER A 203 -11.28 16.94 -5.55
N SER A 204 -9.99 16.72 -5.27
CA SER A 204 -9.14 17.60 -4.47
C SER A 204 -8.01 18.21 -5.31
N PRO A 205 -7.63 19.48 -5.10
CA PRO A 205 -6.49 20.08 -5.79
C PRO A 205 -5.20 19.26 -5.63
N ALA A 206 -4.41 19.21 -6.70
CA ALA A 206 -3.13 18.49 -6.71
C ALA A 206 -2.14 19.01 -5.66
N GLU A 207 -2.23 20.30 -5.31
CA GLU A 207 -1.45 20.92 -4.23
C GLU A 207 -1.88 20.41 -2.84
N ASP A 208 -3.19 20.38 -2.53
CA ASP A 208 -3.70 19.87 -1.25
C ASP A 208 -3.38 18.37 -1.05
N ILE A 209 -3.44 17.57 -2.12
CA ILE A 209 -3.02 16.15 -2.09
C ILE A 209 -1.52 16.05 -1.77
N LEU A 210 -0.65 16.81 -2.45
CA LEU A 210 0.80 16.75 -2.21
C LEU A 210 1.18 17.29 -0.82
N ASP A 211 0.46 18.30 -0.31
CA ASP A 211 0.68 18.86 1.01
C ASP A 211 0.36 17.84 2.11
N ALA A 212 -0.77 17.13 2.00
CA ALA A 212 -1.13 16.04 2.90
C ALA A 212 -0.12 14.87 2.85
N LEU A 213 0.35 14.49 1.64
CA LEU A 213 1.31 13.38 1.49
C LEU A 213 2.72 13.71 1.98
N VAL A 214 3.21 14.94 1.78
CA VAL A 214 4.48 15.40 2.37
C VAL A 214 4.38 15.39 3.89
N ASN A 215 3.25 15.83 4.44
CA ASN A 215 2.99 15.79 5.87
C ASN A 215 2.90 14.34 6.42
N ALA A 216 2.36 13.40 5.65
CA ALA A 216 2.40 11.97 5.98
C ALA A 216 3.84 11.41 5.99
N SER A 217 4.69 11.83 5.06
CA SER A 217 6.12 11.48 5.02
C SER A 217 6.89 12.06 6.21
N ASP A 218 6.68 13.33 6.53
CA ASP A 218 7.34 14.01 7.67
C ASP A 218 6.87 13.52 9.06
N ARG A 219 5.76 12.76 9.15
CA ARG A 219 5.17 12.29 10.42
C ARG A 219 5.32 10.79 10.67
N VAL A 220 5.29 9.95 9.64
CA VAL A 220 5.20 8.48 9.80
C VAL A 220 6.59 7.83 9.72
N ASP A 221 7.24 7.69 10.87
CA ASP A 221 8.57 7.09 11.02
C ASP A 221 8.48 5.57 11.21
N ILE A 222 8.07 4.89 10.13
CA ILE A 222 8.02 3.42 10.07
C ILE A 222 9.12 2.82 9.18
N GLY A 223 10.06 3.64 8.71
CA GLY A 223 11.02 3.25 7.68
C GLY A 223 10.35 2.89 6.36
N GLY A 224 11.07 2.14 5.53
CA GLY A 224 10.62 1.71 4.20
C GLY A 224 10.69 2.81 3.14
N GLU A 225 11.49 3.87 3.38
CA GLU A 225 11.68 5.01 2.46
C GLU A 225 12.06 4.59 1.03
N SER A 226 11.78 5.49 0.09
CA SER A 226 12.45 5.58 -1.20
C SER A 226 12.81 7.03 -1.46
N GLU A 227 13.92 7.30 -2.17
CA GLU A 227 14.28 8.68 -2.56
C GLU A 227 13.17 9.40 -3.36
N ARG A 228 12.25 8.63 -3.96
CA ARG A 228 11.10 9.11 -4.74
C ARG A 228 9.89 8.19 -4.61
N VAL A 229 8.71 8.80 -4.48
CA VAL A 229 7.41 8.13 -4.57
C VAL A 229 6.56 8.74 -5.68
N TYR A 230 6.01 7.88 -6.54
CA TYR A 230 5.15 8.27 -7.66
C TYR A 230 3.70 7.85 -7.40
N LYS A 231 2.82 8.84 -7.26
CA LYS A 231 1.38 8.66 -7.10
C LYS A 231 0.69 8.90 -8.43
N PHE A 232 -0.11 7.94 -8.91
CA PHE A 232 -0.91 8.11 -10.12
C PHE A 232 -2.36 8.44 -9.76
N ALA A 233 -2.88 9.53 -10.32
CA ALA A 233 -4.31 9.80 -10.33
C ALA A 233 -4.97 9.02 -11.46
N VAL A 234 -5.95 8.18 -11.16
CA VAL A 234 -6.64 7.35 -12.15
C VAL A 234 -8.12 7.74 -12.24
N PRO A 235 -8.61 8.17 -13.41
CA PRO A 235 -10.03 8.48 -13.60
C PRO A 235 -11.00 7.37 -13.17
N GLU A 236 -12.25 7.76 -12.91
CA GLU A 236 -13.34 6.85 -12.57
C GLU A 236 -13.51 5.69 -13.56
N GLY A 237 -14.04 4.56 -13.06
CA GLY A 237 -14.37 3.38 -13.86
C GLY A 237 -13.59 2.11 -13.47
N ILE A 238 -12.53 2.26 -12.66
CA ILE A 238 -11.99 1.14 -11.86
C ILE A 238 -12.85 0.93 -10.62
N THR A 239 -13.12 -0.32 -10.24
CA THR A 239 -14.04 -0.62 -9.12
C THR A 239 -13.47 -0.35 -7.72
N VAL A 240 -12.14 -0.34 -7.56
CA VAL A 240 -11.47 -0.09 -6.26
C VAL A 240 -10.90 1.31 -6.17
N GLY A 241 -10.79 1.84 -4.95
CA GLY A 241 -10.35 3.21 -4.69
C GLY A 241 -8.87 3.49 -4.99
N GLY A 242 -8.02 2.46 -4.96
CA GLY A 242 -6.60 2.56 -5.23
C GLY A 242 -5.90 1.20 -5.17
N SER A 243 -4.58 1.21 -5.38
CA SER A 243 -3.66 0.11 -5.05
C SER A 243 -2.21 0.58 -5.13
N SER A 244 -1.37 0.11 -4.22
CA SER A 244 0.09 0.04 -4.43
C SER A 244 0.48 -1.18 -5.29
N ASP A 245 1.61 -1.08 -5.98
CA ASP A 245 2.24 -2.22 -6.65
C ASP A 245 2.96 -3.16 -5.68
N GLY A 246 3.08 -2.79 -4.40
CA GLY A 246 3.84 -3.50 -3.36
C GLY A 246 5.36 -3.28 -3.47
N SER A 247 5.79 -2.26 -4.22
CA SER A 247 7.08 -1.58 -4.05
C SER A 247 6.90 -0.38 -3.11
N ASN A 248 8.03 0.17 -2.66
CA ASN A 248 8.10 1.45 -1.98
C ASN A 248 8.16 2.67 -2.92
N THR A 249 7.95 2.48 -4.23
CA THR A 249 8.17 3.54 -5.23
C THR A 249 6.90 4.06 -5.89
N SER A 250 5.79 3.31 -5.92
CA SER A 250 4.58 3.79 -6.60
C SER A 250 3.25 3.21 -6.10
N ALA A 251 2.22 4.04 -6.18
CA ALA A 251 0.83 3.66 -5.92
C ALA A 251 -0.13 4.51 -6.75
N TRP A 252 -1.40 4.12 -6.81
CA TRP A 252 -2.42 4.89 -7.51
C TRP A 252 -3.71 5.01 -6.70
N THR A 253 -4.45 6.08 -6.95
CA THR A 253 -5.72 6.41 -6.28
C THR A 253 -6.69 6.95 -7.32
N ARG A 254 -7.98 6.64 -7.18
CA ARG A 254 -9.02 7.18 -8.07
C ARG A 254 -9.22 8.67 -7.85
N THR A 255 -9.49 9.39 -8.94
CA THR A 255 -9.59 10.86 -8.92
C THR A 255 -10.78 11.40 -8.14
N ASP A 256 -11.84 10.59 -7.96
CA ASP A 256 -13.06 11.00 -7.27
C ASP A 256 -12.94 11.01 -5.73
N PHE A 257 -11.88 10.45 -5.15
CA PHE A 257 -11.66 10.50 -3.70
C PHE A 257 -11.07 11.84 -3.26
N GLU A 258 -11.73 12.45 -2.28
CA GLU A 258 -11.25 13.65 -1.59
C GLU A 258 -10.10 13.32 -0.62
N ILE A 259 -9.12 14.22 -0.51
CA ILE A 259 -8.05 14.13 0.50
C ILE A 259 -8.58 14.37 1.93
N ASP A 260 -9.63 15.18 2.09
CA ASP A 260 -10.20 15.57 3.38
C ASP A 260 -11.19 14.54 3.95
N SER A 261 -11.07 13.28 3.53
CA SER A 261 -11.88 12.16 4.04
C SER A 261 -11.33 11.60 5.34
N ALA A 262 -12.21 11.25 6.29
CA ALA A 262 -11.86 10.52 7.52
C ALA A 262 -11.50 9.03 7.28
N GLN A 263 -11.52 8.59 6.03
CA GLN A 263 -10.77 7.44 5.51
C GLN A 263 -10.15 7.92 4.18
N SER A 264 -8.99 8.56 4.27
CA SER A 264 -8.31 9.12 3.11
C SER A 264 -7.63 8.00 2.31
N VAL A 265 -8.12 7.78 1.09
CA VAL A 265 -7.57 6.77 0.18
C VAL A 265 -6.19 7.19 -0.34
N TRP A 266 -5.96 8.50 -0.48
CA TRP A 266 -4.66 9.05 -0.86
C TRP A 266 -3.58 8.70 0.17
N ASP A 267 -3.89 8.90 1.46
CA ASP A 267 -3.03 8.56 2.59
C ASP A 267 -2.87 7.02 2.72
N HIS A 268 -3.97 6.26 2.68
CA HIS A 268 -3.96 4.78 2.70
C HIS A 268 -3.01 4.19 1.65
N GLU A 269 -3.13 4.64 0.40
CA GLU A 269 -2.29 4.16 -0.71
C GLU A 269 -0.87 4.74 -0.69
N TYR A 270 -0.60 5.79 0.08
CA TYR A 270 0.76 6.25 0.33
C TYR A 270 1.42 5.40 1.42
N ILE A 271 0.71 5.07 2.49
CA ILE A 271 1.21 4.17 3.55
C ILE A 271 1.57 2.81 2.98
N HIS A 272 0.87 2.35 1.92
CA HIS A 272 1.26 1.17 1.17
C HIS A 272 2.66 1.21 0.51
N THR A 273 3.22 2.38 0.19
CA THR A 273 4.63 2.50 -0.25
C THR A 273 5.60 2.42 0.93
N ARG A 274 5.16 2.77 2.15
CA ARG A 274 5.92 2.62 3.40
C ARG A 274 5.87 1.19 3.99
N GLN A 275 5.44 0.18 3.23
CA GLN A 275 5.37 -1.23 3.65
C GLN A 275 6.46 -2.04 2.96
N GLU A 276 7.71 -1.66 3.19
CA GLU A 276 8.86 -2.32 2.60
C GLU A 276 9.13 -3.67 3.30
N TYR A 277 8.61 -4.75 2.72
CA TYR A 277 8.86 -6.11 3.18
C TYR A 277 10.25 -6.60 2.78
N GLN A 278 11.31 -5.92 3.23
CA GLN A 278 12.70 -6.34 3.03
C GLN A 278 12.97 -7.69 3.71
N GLY A 279 12.90 -8.77 2.92
CA GLY A 279 13.29 -10.11 3.36
C GLY A 279 12.19 -11.16 3.33
N ILE A 280 10.91 -10.77 3.31
CA ILE A 280 9.80 -11.72 3.09
C ILE A 280 9.75 -12.10 1.61
N LYS A 281 10.69 -12.97 1.22
CA LYS A 281 10.78 -13.58 -0.11
C LYS A 281 9.46 -14.33 -0.37
N ASN A 282 8.68 -13.80 -1.31
CA ASN A 282 7.25 -14.03 -1.54
C ASN A 282 6.35 -13.22 -0.59
N ARG A 283 5.68 -12.22 -1.18
CA ARG A 283 4.68 -11.25 -0.67
C ARG A 283 3.43 -11.89 -0.02
N ILE A 284 3.61 -12.82 0.91
CA ILE A 284 2.54 -13.55 1.58
C ILE A 284 2.92 -13.63 3.05
N LEU A 285 2.43 -12.66 3.82
CA LEU A 285 2.28 -12.86 5.26
C LEU A 285 1.39 -14.09 5.49
N PRO A 286 1.64 -14.91 6.53
CA PRO A 286 0.72 -15.97 6.93
C PRO A 286 -0.73 -15.48 7.04
N ASP A 287 -1.70 -16.36 6.76
CA ASP A 287 -3.14 -16.04 6.86
C ASP A 287 -3.56 -15.49 8.25
N GLU A 288 -2.73 -15.72 9.28
CA GLU A 288 -2.92 -15.22 10.65
C GLU A 288 -2.41 -13.77 10.90
N THR A 289 -1.56 -13.22 10.03
CA THR A 289 -0.96 -11.88 10.17
C THR A 289 -1.16 -10.97 8.94
N GLU A 290 -1.63 -11.51 7.82
CA GLU A 290 -1.87 -10.77 6.57
C GLU A 290 -2.83 -9.58 6.70
N TRP A 291 -3.74 -9.58 7.68
CA TRP A 291 -4.62 -8.44 7.96
C TRP A 291 -3.85 -7.14 8.26
N ILE A 292 -2.62 -7.23 8.80
CA ILE A 292 -1.79 -6.06 9.10
C ILE A 292 -1.51 -5.24 7.83
N PHE A 293 -1.39 -5.89 6.66
CA PHE A 293 -1.08 -5.20 5.41
C PHE A 293 -2.09 -4.09 5.11
N GLU A 294 -3.40 -4.38 5.25
CA GLU A 294 -4.46 -3.39 5.01
C GLU A 294 -4.87 -2.63 6.28
N GLY A 295 -4.79 -3.27 7.45
CA GLY A 295 -5.09 -2.63 8.73
C GLY A 295 -4.13 -1.48 9.05
N LYS A 296 -2.85 -1.57 8.64
CA LYS A 296 -1.87 -0.49 8.78
C LYS A 296 -2.23 0.70 7.90
N ALA A 297 -2.47 0.46 6.61
CA ALA A 297 -2.86 1.50 5.67
C ALA A 297 -4.18 2.19 6.09
N ASP A 298 -5.19 1.44 6.52
CA ASP A 298 -6.48 1.99 6.96
C ASP A 298 -6.36 2.70 8.33
N HIS A 299 -5.46 2.26 9.23
CA HIS A 299 -5.16 2.96 10.48
C HIS A 299 -4.63 4.38 10.25
N TYR A 300 -3.61 4.54 9.41
CA TYR A 300 -3.02 5.85 9.09
C TYR A 300 -3.92 6.66 8.15
N GLY A 301 -4.66 6.02 7.24
CA GLY A 301 -5.71 6.67 6.43
C GLY A 301 -6.85 7.26 7.25
N ILE A 302 -7.00 6.86 8.52
CA ILE A 302 -7.90 7.47 9.52
C ILE A 302 -7.17 8.49 10.39
N LEU A 303 -5.95 8.20 10.83
CA LEU A 303 -5.19 9.04 11.77
C LEU A 303 -4.68 10.34 11.14
N LEU A 304 -4.03 10.25 9.97
CA LEU A 304 -3.38 11.39 9.32
C LEU A 304 -4.34 12.55 8.97
N PRO A 305 -5.57 12.32 8.45
CA PRO A 305 -6.54 13.40 8.25
C PRO A 305 -6.90 14.16 9.54
N TYR A 306 -6.84 13.51 10.70
CA TYR A 306 -7.10 14.17 11.98
C TYR A 306 -5.88 14.95 12.49
N GLU A 307 -4.69 14.34 12.46
CA GLU A 307 -3.44 14.99 12.90
C GLU A 307 -3.06 16.19 12.01
N ASP A 308 -3.53 16.20 10.76
CA ASP A 308 -3.42 17.31 9.82
C ASP A 308 -4.53 18.37 9.97
N GLY A 309 -5.52 18.12 10.83
CA GLY A 309 -6.66 19.02 11.06
C GLY A 309 -7.67 19.07 9.92
N ARG A 310 -7.59 18.16 8.94
CA ARG A 310 -8.55 18.02 7.83
C ARG A 310 -9.93 17.54 8.32
N VAL A 311 -9.97 16.68 9.34
CA VAL A 311 -11.22 16.15 9.92
C VAL A 311 -11.29 16.31 11.44
N SER A 312 -12.51 16.33 12.01
CA SER A 312 -12.70 16.42 13.46
C SER A 312 -12.46 15.09 14.17
N PHE A 313 -12.18 15.14 15.48
CA PHE A 313 -12.11 13.93 16.33
C PHE A 313 -13.42 13.11 16.24
N SER A 314 -14.57 13.75 16.01
CA SER A 314 -15.85 13.06 15.86
C SER A 314 -15.91 12.20 14.59
N GLU A 315 -15.14 12.54 13.57
CA GLU A 315 -15.06 11.83 12.29
C GLU A 315 -14.01 10.72 12.34
N LEU A 316 -12.81 10.99 12.88
CA LEU A 316 -11.82 9.95 13.24
C LEU A 316 -12.45 8.86 14.11
N ARG A 317 -13.24 9.26 15.13
CA ARG A 317 -13.93 8.32 16.00
C ARG A 317 -14.91 7.44 15.22
N ARG A 318 -15.80 8.03 14.41
CA ARG A 318 -16.74 7.27 13.57
C ARG A 318 -16.01 6.33 12.61
N ALA A 319 -14.84 6.75 12.13
CA ALA A 319 -14.06 5.97 11.19
C ALA A 319 -13.54 4.66 11.81
N TYR A 320 -12.96 4.71 13.02
CA TYR A 320 -12.60 3.51 13.77
C TYR A 320 -13.81 2.73 14.31
N GLU A 321 -14.92 3.40 14.65
CA GLU A 321 -16.15 2.72 15.13
C GLU A 321 -16.74 1.75 14.09
N ARG A 322 -16.46 1.92 12.79
CA ARG A 322 -16.80 0.91 11.76
C ARG A 322 -16.23 -0.48 12.06
N GLY A 323 -15.07 -0.59 12.71
CA GLY A 323 -14.51 -1.86 13.17
C GLY A 323 -15.33 -2.60 14.23
N LEU A 324 -16.33 -1.93 14.84
CA LEU A 324 -17.31 -2.52 15.75
C LEU A 324 -18.59 -2.97 15.02
N GLU A 325 -18.87 -2.36 13.87
CA GLU A 325 -20.09 -2.59 13.10
C GLU A 325 -19.91 -3.74 12.12
N ARG A 326 -20.96 -4.51 11.83
CA ARG A 326 -21.01 -5.57 10.79
C ARG A 326 -20.01 -6.74 10.95
N HIS A 327 -19.04 -6.68 11.87
CA HIS A 327 -17.95 -7.68 12.02
C HIS A 327 -18.01 -8.54 13.28
N GLU A 328 -19.21 -8.84 13.79
CA GLU A 328 -19.39 -9.52 15.10
C GLU A 328 -18.74 -10.92 15.19
N ASP A 329 -18.62 -11.62 14.06
CA ASP A 329 -18.04 -12.97 13.97
C ASP A 329 -16.57 -12.99 13.49
N ALA A 330 -15.99 -11.85 13.10
CA ALA A 330 -14.65 -11.80 12.52
C ALA A 330 -13.54 -12.00 13.56
N VAL A 331 -12.48 -12.72 13.18
CA VAL A 331 -11.28 -12.95 13.98
C VAL A 331 -10.06 -12.64 13.11
N LEU A 332 -9.24 -11.64 13.50
CA LEU A 332 -8.12 -11.19 12.66
C LEU A 332 -7.12 -12.32 12.37
N LYS A 333 -6.89 -13.24 13.32
CA LYS A 333 -6.05 -14.43 13.12
C LYS A 333 -6.61 -15.48 12.13
N GLN A 334 -7.85 -15.33 11.65
CA GLN A 334 -8.53 -16.32 10.81
C GLN A 334 -9.08 -15.66 9.54
N LYS A 335 -8.26 -15.63 8.47
CA LYS A 335 -8.59 -15.05 7.16
C LYS A 335 -9.97 -15.45 6.63
N GLU A 336 -10.39 -16.69 6.83
CA GLU A 336 -11.68 -17.20 6.35
C GLU A 336 -12.90 -16.55 7.04
N THR A 337 -12.69 -15.83 8.15
CA THR A 337 -13.77 -15.13 8.89
C THR A 337 -13.99 -13.69 8.44
N TRP A 338 -13.10 -13.11 7.63
CA TRP A 338 -13.17 -11.68 7.31
C TRP A 338 -14.31 -11.32 6.35
N GLU A 339 -14.84 -12.31 5.61
CA GLU A 339 -15.84 -12.23 4.51
C GLU A 339 -15.59 -11.05 3.55
N GLU A 340 -15.14 -11.29 2.31
CA GLU A 340 -14.66 -10.25 1.37
C GLU A 340 -15.54 -8.99 1.28
N GLU A 341 -16.87 -9.14 1.29
CA GLU A 341 -17.86 -8.05 1.25
C GLU A 341 -17.90 -7.16 2.52
N ARG A 342 -17.36 -7.64 3.64
CA ARG A 342 -17.36 -6.95 4.96
C ARG A 342 -16.07 -6.23 5.28
N ARG A 343 -14.93 -6.56 4.64
CA ARG A 343 -13.65 -5.84 4.85
C ARG A 343 -13.13 -5.82 6.30
N ALA A 344 -13.38 -6.87 7.09
CA ALA A 344 -12.98 -6.89 8.50
C ALA A 344 -11.47 -6.71 8.72
N ASN A 345 -10.62 -7.15 7.79
CA ASN A 345 -9.16 -6.92 7.84
C ASN A 345 -8.75 -5.45 7.71
N TYR A 346 -9.59 -4.61 7.10
CA TYR A 346 -9.42 -3.15 7.08
C TYR A 346 -9.99 -2.58 8.39
N GLU A 347 -11.32 -2.62 8.56
CA GLU A 347 -12.03 -1.85 9.60
C GLU A 347 -11.73 -2.37 11.02
N VAL A 348 -11.68 -3.69 11.25
CA VAL A 348 -11.26 -4.25 12.56
C VAL A 348 -9.75 -4.12 12.74
N GLY A 349 -8.98 -4.25 11.66
CA GLY A 349 -7.52 -4.11 11.68
C GLY A 349 -7.08 -2.72 12.15
N ALA A 350 -7.62 -1.67 11.53
CA ALA A 350 -7.36 -0.27 11.87
C ALA A 350 -7.76 0.07 13.31
N LEU A 351 -8.94 -0.39 13.74
CA LEU A 351 -9.43 -0.22 15.11
C LEU A 351 -8.53 -0.91 16.14
N VAL A 352 -8.05 -2.13 15.86
CA VAL A 352 -7.12 -2.85 16.75
C VAL A 352 -5.76 -2.16 16.78
N LEU A 353 -5.23 -1.70 15.65
CA LEU A 353 -3.95 -1.00 15.59
C LEU A 353 -3.99 0.36 16.29
N GLY A 354 -5.04 1.16 16.09
CA GLY A 354 -5.21 2.42 16.83
C GLY A 354 -5.36 2.23 18.33
N ARG A 355 -5.98 1.12 18.77
CA ARG A 355 -5.97 0.74 20.18
C ARG A 355 -4.57 0.36 20.67
N LEU A 356 -3.84 -0.42 19.89
CA LEU A 356 -2.49 -0.84 20.27
C LEU A 356 -1.54 0.35 20.34
N ASP A 357 -1.64 1.32 19.44
CA ASP A 357 -0.85 2.56 19.51
C ASP A 357 -1.07 3.29 20.85
N LEU A 358 -2.34 3.52 21.21
CA LEU A 358 -2.72 4.12 22.49
C LEU A 358 -2.15 3.34 23.70
N GLU A 359 -2.21 2.01 23.68
CA GLU A 359 -1.72 1.19 24.80
C GLU A 359 -0.18 1.07 24.84
N ILE A 360 0.51 1.13 23.69
CA ILE A 360 1.99 1.24 23.61
C ILE A 360 2.42 2.59 24.20
N ARG A 361 1.84 3.71 23.73
CA ARG A 361 2.11 5.06 24.23
C ARG A 361 1.85 5.16 25.74
N ARG A 362 0.75 4.57 26.22
CA ARG A 362 0.42 4.48 27.66
C ARG A 362 1.43 3.67 28.48
N ALA A 363 1.87 2.53 27.97
CA ALA A 363 2.77 1.63 28.71
C ALA A 363 4.22 2.14 28.73
N THR A 364 4.56 3.05 27.82
CA THR A 364 5.90 3.63 27.65
C THR A 364 5.97 5.12 28.01
N ASP A 365 4.93 5.68 28.65
CA ASP A 365 4.82 7.11 28.99
C ASP A 365 5.09 8.06 27.79
N GLY A 366 4.75 7.62 26.58
CA GLY A 366 4.96 8.33 25.31
C GLY A 366 6.31 8.08 24.63
N GLU A 367 7.23 7.31 25.22
CA GLU A 367 8.55 7.02 24.63
C GLU A 367 8.49 6.19 23.33
N ARG A 368 7.37 5.48 23.07
CA ARG A 368 7.16 4.65 21.88
C ARG A 368 5.71 4.67 21.40
N SER A 369 5.52 4.27 20.16
CA SER A 369 4.22 4.21 19.45
C SER A 369 4.10 2.95 18.58
N ILE A 370 3.01 2.86 17.81
CA ILE A 370 2.84 1.85 16.77
C ILE A 370 3.86 2.00 15.63
N ASP A 371 4.40 3.21 15.42
CA ASP A 371 5.44 3.45 14.43
C ASP A 371 6.68 2.60 14.75
N ASP A 372 7.06 2.49 16.03
CA ASP A 372 8.18 1.64 16.46
C ASP A 372 7.95 0.15 16.19
N LEU A 373 6.71 -0.32 16.31
CA LEU A 373 6.34 -1.69 15.94
C LEU A 373 6.49 -1.89 14.42
N PHE A 374 6.03 -0.92 13.63
CA PHE A 374 6.09 -1.01 12.17
C PHE A 374 7.48 -0.79 11.60
N ARG A 375 8.34 0.01 12.25
CA ARG A 375 9.76 0.13 11.92
C ARG A 375 10.48 -1.19 12.13
N GLN A 376 10.29 -1.84 13.30
CA GLN A 376 10.79 -3.20 13.56
C GLN A 376 10.22 -4.24 12.57
N PHE A 377 9.00 -4.03 12.07
CA PHE A 377 8.36 -4.93 11.11
C PHE A 377 8.92 -4.77 9.68
N ASN A 378 9.19 -3.54 9.22
CA ASN A 378 9.89 -3.28 7.97
C ASN A 378 11.37 -3.73 8.06
N GLU A 379 12.00 -3.57 9.22
CA GLU A 379 13.33 -4.12 9.54
C GLU A 379 13.35 -5.66 9.73
N TYR A 380 12.20 -6.36 9.68
CA TYR A 380 12.08 -7.80 9.94
C TYR A 380 12.61 -8.67 8.79
N ASN A 381 13.90 -8.53 8.51
CA ASN A 381 14.61 -9.26 7.46
C ASN A 381 15.06 -10.64 7.98
N SER A 382 14.11 -11.57 8.03
CA SER A 382 14.37 -12.97 8.36
C SER A 382 13.90 -13.91 7.24
N ASP A 383 14.61 -15.02 7.02
CA ASP A 383 14.16 -16.11 6.13
C ASP A 383 12.92 -16.88 6.70
N ALA A 384 12.24 -16.35 7.72
CA ALA A 384 11.05 -16.93 8.35
C ALA A 384 9.80 -16.05 8.13
N GLU A 385 8.66 -16.71 7.97
CA GLU A 385 7.34 -16.09 7.84
C GLU A 385 6.95 -15.41 9.16
N LEU A 386 6.42 -14.17 9.14
CA LEU A 386 5.91 -13.51 10.36
C LEU A 386 4.66 -14.22 10.89
N THR A 387 4.85 -15.17 11.80
CA THR A 387 3.77 -15.85 12.50
C THR A 387 3.13 -14.94 13.54
N HIS A 388 1.92 -15.29 13.98
CA HIS A 388 1.23 -14.60 15.07
C HIS A 388 2.05 -14.60 16.35
N ASP A 389 2.73 -15.71 16.68
CA ASP A 389 3.54 -15.80 17.89
C ASP A 389 4.72 -14.80 17.83
N GLN A 390 5.32 -14.60 16.65
CA GLN A 390 6.38 -13.60 16.44
C GLN A 390 5.87 -12.16 16.44
N LEU A 391 4.66 -11.92 15.92
CA LEU A 391 4.00 -10.62 16.03
C LEU A 391 3.79 -10.24 17.51
N LEU A 392 3.38 -11.20 18.35
CA LEU A 392 3.27 -10.97 19.80
C LEU A 392 4.64 -10.73 20.46
N GLU A 393 5.70 -11.44 20.03
CA GLU A 393 7.08 -11.17 20.48
C GLU A 393 7.51 -9.72 20.12
N LEU A 394 7.25 -9.25 18.90
CA LEU A 394 7.55 -7.85 18.50
C LEU A 394 6.74 -6.83 19.31
N ILE A 395 5.46 -7.11 19.62
CA ILE A 395 4.63 -6.22 20.45
C ILE A 395 5.14 -6.18 21.91
N GLU A 396 5.58 -7.32 22.45
CA GLU A 396 6.21 -7.38 23.79
C GLU A 396 7.55 -6.62 23.82
N GLU A 397 8.38 -6.73 22.77
CA GLU A 397 9.65 -6.00 22.63
C GLU A 397 9.44 -4.49 22.44
N THR A 398 8.38 -4.10 21.72
CA THR A 398 7.97 -2.69 21.54
C THR A 398 7.35 -2.09 22.79
N SER A 399 6.68 -2.88 23.63
CA SER A 399 5.94 -2.37 24.78
C SER A 399 6.10 -3.25 26.03
N THR A 400 5.10 -4.08 26.35
CA THR A 400 5.11 -4.95 27.54
C THR A 400 4.33 -6.24 27.26
N THR A 401 4.56 -7.25 28.11
CA THR A 401 3.80 -8.51 28.10
C THR A 401 2.29 -8.27 28.21
N GLU A 402 1.84 -7.29 28.99
CA GLU A 402 0.41 -6.97 29.13
C GLU A 402 -0.21 -6.41 27.84
N VAL A 403 0.54 -5.64 27.05
CA VAL A 403 0.07 -5.15 25.73
C VAL A 403 0.07 -6.29 24.70
N ALA A 404 1.04 -7.21 24.76
CA ALA A 404 1.04 -8.42 23.92
C ALA A 404 -0.12 -9.39 24.27
N ASP A 405 -0.42 -9.61 25.57
CA ASP A 405 -1.59 -10.39 26.02
C ASP A 405 -2.92 -9.75 25.53
N LEU A 406 -2.99 -8.42 25.48
CA LEU A 406 -4.14 -7.68 24.96
C LEU A 406 -4.24 -7.79 23.43
N ALA A 407 -3.11 -7.72 22.72
CA ALA A 407 -3.03 -7.94 21.28
C ALA A 407 -3.53 -9.34 20.89
N ASP A 408 -3.05 -10.40 21.56
CA ASP A 408 -3.54 -11.78 21.32
C ASP A 408 -5.05 -11.88 21.54
N GLN A 409 -5.59 -11.22 22.56
CA GLN A 409 -7.02 -11.23 22.81
C GLN A 409 -7.84 -10.64 21.66
N TYR A 410 -7.43 -9.49 21.10
CA TYR A 410 -8.14 -8.86 19.99
C TYR A 410 -7.93 -9.59 18.66
N MET A 411 -6.73 -10.16 18.44
CA MET A 411 -6.40 -10.85 17.20
C MET A 411 -6.99 -12.26 17.13
N SER A 412 -6.95 -13.01 18.23
CA SER A 412 -7.36 -14.42 18.32
C SER A 412 -8.85 -14.62 18.66
N THR A 413 -9.63 -13.56 18.91
CA THR A 413 -11.06 -13.66 19.28
C THR A 413 -11.95 -12.62 18.58
N THR A 414 -13.26 -12.71 18.78
CA THR A 414 -14.24 -11.70 18.32
C THR A 414 -14.38 -10.51 19.28
N GLN A 415 -13.57 -10.43 20.34
CA GLN A 415 -13.54 -9.25 21.20
C GLN A 415 -12.99 -8.06 20.42
N ARG A 416 -13.47 -6.86 20.77
CA ARG A 416 -13.08 -5.60 20.16
C ARG A 416 -12.57 -4.64 21.23
N PRO A 417 -11.68 -3.72 20.88
CA PRO A 417 -11.31 -2.65 21.79
C PRO A 417 -12.44 -1.65 21.97
N GLU A 418 -12.50 -1.02 23.14
CA GLU A 418 -13.35 0.14 23.36
C GLU A 418 -12.68 1.37 22.74
N MET A 419 -13.46 2.19 22.04
CA MET A 419 -12.99 3.47 21.51
C MET A 419 -12.69 4.45 22.63
N TRP A 420 -11.58 5.17 22.49
CA TRP A 420 -11.18 6.22 23.42
C TRP A 420 -11.94 7.53 23.18
N ASP A 421 -11.83 8.45 24.13
CA ASP A 421 -12.39 9.81 24.03
C ASP A 421 -11.32 10.84 23.60
N GLN A 422 -11.78 12.07 23.32
CA GLN A 422 -10.93 13.13 22.79
C GLN A 422 -9.81 13.48 23.78
N ASP A 423 -10.15 13.70 25.05
CA ASP A 423 -9.19 13.93 26.14
C ASP A 423 -8.08 12.85 26.20
N THR A 424 -8.42 11.57 25.97
CA THR A 424 -7.43 10.48 25.87
C THR A 424 -6.55 10.59 24.63
N HIS A 425 -7.11 11.00 23.49
CA HIS A 425 -6.36 11.11 22.24
C HIS A 425 -5.35 12.27 22.34
N GLU A 426 -5.81 13.45 22.73
CA GLU A 426 -5.00 14.64 22.99
C GLU A 426 -3.87 14.32 24.00
N GLN A 427 -4.15 13.53 25.06
CA GLN A 427 -3.15 13.17 26.06
C GLN A 427 -1.98 12.31 25.53
N TYR A 428 -2.20 11.45 24.53
CA TYR A 428 -1.23 10.41 24.15
C TYR A 428 -0.74 10.47 22.70
N PHE A 429 -1.54 10.98 21.77
CA PHE A 429 -1.20 11.03 20.35
C PHE A 429 -0.56 12.36 19.95
N GLU A 430 -0.96 13.47 20.58
CA GLU A 430 -0.33 14.77 20.35
C GLU A 430 1.10 14.74 20.91
N SER A 431 2.07 14.59 20.02
CA SER A 431 3.47 14.89 20.32
C SER A 431 3.59 16.34 20.80
N PRO A 432 4.44 16.65 21.80
CA PRO A 432 4.72 18.04 22.15
C PRO A 432 5.14 18.78 20.89
N THR A 433 4.52 19.93 20.66
CA THR A 433 4.70 20.68 19.42
C THR A 433 6.17 21.04 19.23
N ARG A 434 6.60 21.27 17.98
CA ARG A 434 8.01 21.62 17.70
C ARG A 434 8.48 22.87 18.45
N GLU A 435 7.54 23.73 18.87
CA GLU A 435 7.78 24.87 19.77
C GLU A 435 8.11 24.39 21.21
N GLU A 436 7.30 23.49 21.78
CA GLU A 436 7.54 22.91 23.12
C GLU A 436 8.82 22.06 23.17
N ALA A 437 9.11 21.29 22.12
CA ALA A 437 10.36 20.54 22.00
C ALA A 437 11.60 21.45 21.88
N GLN A 438 11.44 22.69 21.38
CA GLN A 438 12.50 23.70 21.41
C GLN A 438 12.61 24.37 22.79
N GLU A 439 11.49 24.69 23.46
CA GLU A 439 11.51 25.23 24.82
C GLU A 439 12.15 24.27 25.84
N GLU A 440 11.85 22.96 25.79
CA GLU A 440 12.53 21.98 26.66
C GLU A 440 14.04 21.88 26.36
N SER A 441 14.45 22.02 25.09
CA SER A 441 15.88 22.02 24.72
C SER A 441 16.64 23.27 25.18
N ASP A 442 15.98 24.43 25.19
CA ASP A 442 16.57 25.69 25.68
C ASP A 442 16.66 25.71 27.23
N ASP A 443 15.73 25.06 27.94
CA ASP A 443 15.78 24.92 29.41
C ASP A 443 16.87 23.93 29.87
N GLU A 444 17.19 22.86 29.11
CA GLU A 444 18.31 21.97 29.44
C GLU A 444 19.69 22.64 29.27
N ASP A 445 19.88 23.51 28.27
CA ASP A 445 21.15 24.23 28.06
C ASP A 445 21.32 25.44 29.03
N ALA A 446 20.23 25.90 29.68
CA ALA A 446 20.25 27.02 30.62
C ALA A 446 20.99 26.72 31.96
N GLU A 447 21.06 25.46 32.40
CA GLU A 447 21.75 25.07 33.65
C GLU A 447 23.26 24.78 33.47
N ALA A 448 23.82 24.99 32.26
CA ALA A 448 25.17 24.55 31.90
C ALA A 448 26.23 25.66 31.64
N ALA A 449 26.02 26.91 32.07
CA ALA A 449 27.04 27.97 31.90
C ALA A 449 27.27 28.87 33.16
N PRO A 450 28.50 28.91 33.73
CA PRO A 450 28.85 29.90 34.75
C PRO A 450 29.10 31.28 34.13
N SER A 451 28.58 32.33 34.76
CA SER A 451 28.69 33.71 34.31
C SER A 451 30.14 34.20 34.14
N GLU A 452 30.52 34.61 32.94
CA GLU A 452 31.60 35.59 32.73
C GLU A 452 31.03 36.89 32.15
N SER A 453 31.09 37.94 32.97
CA SER A 453 30.73 39.30 32.58
C SER A 453 31.75 39.90 31.62
N ASN A 454 31.30 40.50 30.51
CA ASN A 454 32.03 41.60 29.88
C ASN A 454 31.05 42.70 29.48
N ASP A 455 31.35 43.92 29.94
CA ASP A 455 30.73 45.15 29.46
C ASP A 455 31.22 45.45 28.03
N ASP A 456 30.31 45.78 27.11
CA ASP A 456 30.58 46.85 26.14
C ASP A 456 29.27 47.57 25.77
N ALA A 457 29.38 48.85 25.43
CA ALA A 457 28.24 49.75 25.27
C ALA A 457 28.01 50.13 23.79
N GLY A 458 26.74 50.27 23.41
CA GLY A 458 26.36 50.80 22.11
C GLY A 458 24.90 51.26 22.11
N ASP A 459 24.70 52.58 22.12
CA ASP A 459 23.40 53.20 21.85
C ASP A 459 22.93 52.88 20.41
N ASP A 460 21.64 52.64 20.22
CA ASP A 460 20.89 53.35 19.17
C ASP A 460 19.41 53.49 19.55
N ASP A 461 18.78 54.55 19.05
CA ASP A 461 17.52 55.08 19.53
C ASP A 461 16.36 54.87 18.52
N GLY A 462 15.16 54.52 19.00
CA GLY A 462 13.97 55.26 18.59
C GLY A 462 12.71 54.53 18.04
N VAL A 463 11.61 54.77 18.77
CA VAL A 463 10.27 55.19 18.27
C VAL A 463 9.48 54.25 17.32
N ASP A 464 8.52 53.49 17.89
CA ASP A 464 7.06 53.77 17.99
C ASP A 464 6.28 54.32 16.75
N PRO A 465 4.92 54.29 16.67
CA PRO A 465 4.20 53.34 15.82
C PRO A 465 3.15 53.99 14.89
N SER A 466 2.40 53.18 14.13
CA SER A 466 1.06 53.52 13.59
C SER A 466 0.34 52.22 13.21
N ASP A 467 -0.89 51.93 13.66
CA ASP A 467 -2.18 52.58 13.29
C ASP A 467 -2.41 52.60 11.75
N SER A 468 -3.58 52.24 11.20
CA SER A 468 -4.87 51.82 11.79
C SER A 468 -5.84 51.29 10.70
N GLU A 469 -6.98 50.71 11.14
CA GLU A 469 -8.30 50.60 10.45
C GLU A 469 -8.40 49.70 9.20
N ASP A 470 -9.28 48.69 9.12
CA ASP A 470 -10.77 48.60 9.24
C ASP A 470 -11.55 49.08 7.99
N GLU A 471 -12.29 48.15 7.36
CA GLU A 471 -13.62 48.29 6.70
C GLU A 471 -13.99 46.91 6.05
N GLU A 472 -14.82 46.05 6.63
CA GLU A 472 -16.30 46.04 6.73
C GLU A 472 -17.11 45.82 5.42
N ALA A 473 -17.73 44.64 5.36
CA ALA A 473 -19.11 44.36 4.93
C ALA A 473 -19.58 44.36 3.44
N SER A 474 -19.79 43.12 2.96
CA SER A 474 -21.11 42.55 2.58
C SER A 474 -21.56 42.42 1.09
N PRO A 475 -22.34 41.35 0.76
CA PRO A 475 -22.81 40.99 -0.59
C PRO A 475 -24.20 41.59 -0.92
N PRO A 476 -24.78 41.35 -2.12
CA PRO A 476 -25.76 40.25 -2.32
C PRO A 476 -25.68 39.66 -3.77
N GLU A 477 -26.57 38.85 -4.38
CA GLU A 477 -27.99 38.42 -4.17
C GLU A 477 -28.15 36.90 -4.51
N GLU A 478 -29.15 36.20 -3.95
CA GLU A 478 -29.61 34.86 -4.42
C GLU A 478 -30.48 34.99 -5.70
N GLU A 479 -30.50 33.98 -6.57
CA GLU A 479 -31.73 33.65 -7.34
C GLU A 479 -32.00 32.15 -7.33
N THR A 480 -33.28 31.81 -7.15
CA THR A 480 -33.85 30.45 -7.17
C THR A 480 -34.93 30.38 -8.25
N VAL A 481 -34.96 29.29 -9.04
CA VAL A 481 -36.05 28.78 -9.93
C VAL A 481 -35.43 27.56 -10.64
N ASP A 482 -36.07 26.42 -10.93
CA ASP A 482 -37.30 25.73 -10.51
C ASP A 482 -37.29 24.39 -11.30
N ASP A 483 -37.92 23.38 -10.72
CA ASP A 483 -38.06 21.98 -11.12
C ASP A 483 -38.50 21.71 -12.58
N THR A 484 -37.91 20.69 -13.23
CA THR A 484 -38.66 19.78 -14.13
C THR A 484 -38.12 18.35 -14.09
N SER A 485 -38.97 17.42 -13.66
CA SER A 485 -38.81 15.96 -13.79
C SER A 485 -39.00 15.43 -15.22
N ASP A 486 -38.36 14.31 -15.57
CA ASP A 486 -39.03 13.03 -15.95
C ASP A 486 -38.14 12.05 -16.78
N ASP A 487 -38.47 10.76 -16.64
CA ASP A 487 -38.18 9.59 -17.50
C ASP A 487 -36.75 8.98 -17.58
N VAL A 488 -36.49 8.06 -16.64
CA VAL A 488 -35.57 6.92 -16.82
C VAL A 488 -36.33 5.69 -17.34
N PRO A 489 -36.00 5.11 -18.52
CA PRO A 489 -36.55 3.84 -18.98
C PRO A 489 -35.65 2.66 -18.60
N GLY A 490 -36.14 1.78 -17.72
CA GLY A 490 -35.35 0.67 -17.19
C GLY A 490 -35.12 -0.53 -18.12
N MET A 491 -34.01 -1.23 -17.87
CA MET A 491 -33.76 -2.65 -18.14
C MET A 491 -33.11 -3.23 -16.87
N GLY A 492 -33.21 -4.51 -16.52
CA GLY A 492 -33.87 -5.63 -17.18
C GLY A 492 -33.26 -6.92 -16.62
N VAL A 493 -34.00 -7.62 -15.74
CA VAL A 493 -33.47 -8.77 -14.97
C VAL A 493 -32.89 -9.86 -15.87
N VAL A 494 -31.60 -10.18 -15.69
CA VAL A 494 -30.96 -11.38 -16.23
C VAL A 494 -30.30 -12.14 -15.10
N ALA A 495 -30.56 -13.44 -15.02
CA ALA A 495 -30.00 -14.34 -14.02
C ALA A 495 -29.18 -15.45 -14.69
N ALA A 496 -27.91 -15.57 -14.31
CA ALA A 496 -27.00 -16.69 -14.53
C ALA A 496 -25.69 -16.36 -13.76
N LEU A 497 -24.87 -17.26 -13.22
CA LEU A 497 -24.87 -18.69 -12.93
C LEU A 497 -23.52 -18.88 -12.20
N ALA A 498 -23.47 -19.61 -11.08
CA ALA A 498 -22.25 -19.69 -10.27
C ALA A 498 -21.06 -20.34 -10.99
N GLY A 499 -19.91 -19.66 -11.00
CA GLY A 499 -18.59 -20.19 -11.34
C GLY A 499 -17.63 -20.02 -10.17
N LEU A 500 -16.94 -21.08 -9.76
CA LEU A 500 -15.95 -21.07 -8.68
C LEU A 500 -14.55 -20.84 -9.27
N GLY A 501 -13.83 -19.80 -8.83
CA GLY A 501 -12.49 -19.50 -9.34
C GLY A 501 -11.75 -18.35 -8.65
N SER A 502 -11.30 -18.58 -7.41
CA SER A 502 -10.20 -17.88 -6.71
C SER A 502 -9.89 -16.43 -7.11
N ALA A 503 -10.51 -15.46 -6.42
CA ALA A 503 -10.00 -14.09 -6.37
C ALA A 503 -8.84 -13.97 -5.35
N VAL A 504 -7.96 -12.99 -5.56
CA VAL A 504 -7.01 -12.50 -4.55
C VAL A 504 -7.48 -11.08 -4.22
N ALA A 505 -7.64 -10.79 -2.93
CA ALA A 505 -8.39 -9.65 -2.40
C ALA A 505 -7.85 -8.28 -2.84
N TYR A 506 -8.76 -7.33 -3.11
CA TYR A 506 -8.58 -5.86 -3.04
C TYR A 506 -9.97 -5.18 -2.96
N GLY A 507 -10.12 -4.18 -2.08
CA GLY A 507 -11.42 -3.72 -1.57
C GLY A 507 -12.18 -2.64 -2.36
N LEU A 508 -13.50 -2.70 -2.29
CA LEU A 508 -14.43 -1.66 -2.75
C LEU A 508 -14.56 -0.56 -1.68
N ILE A 509 -14.42 0.71 -2.07
CA ILE A 509 -14.95 1.86 -1.33
C ILE A 509 -16.05 2.46 -2.19
N SER A 510 -17.29 2.41 -1.68
CA SER A 510 -18.41 3.18 -2.25
C SER A 510 -18.54 4.46 -1.47
N ALA A 511 -18.72 5.59 -2.15
CA ALA A 511 -19.34 6.75 -1.53
C ALA A 511 -20.77 6.36 -1.12
N ASP A 512 -21.19 6.75 0.08
CA ASP A 512 -22.60 6.61 0.52
C ASP A 512 -23.36 7.89 0.12
N GLU A 513 -24.47 7.72 -0.60
CA GLU A 513 -25.45 8.79 -0.78
C GLU A 513 -26.20 9.02 0.55
N PRO A 514 -26.58 10.27 0.88
CA PRO A 514 -27.28 10.56 2.14
C PRO A 514 -28.70 10.00 2.13
N ASP A 515 -28.98 9.10 3.09
CA ASP A 515 -30.29 8.47 3.30
C ASP A 515 -31.40 9.52 3.50
N GLY A 516 -32.32 9.60 2.53
CA GLY A 516 -33.50 10.46 2.59
C GLY A 516 -34.60 9.86 3.46
N ASP A 517 -34.81 10.42 4.65
CA ASP A 517 -35.96 10.15 5.50
C ASP A 517 -37.25 10.61 4.80
N ASP A 518 -38.18 9.68 4.53
CA ASP A 518 -39.53 10.04 4.08
C ASP A 518 -40.59 9.14 4.71
N THR A 519 -41.23 9.67 5.75
CA THR A 519 -42.40 9.09 6.41
C THR A 519 -43.70 9.57 5.76
N GLU A 520 -44.48 8.68 5.13
CA GLU A 520 -45.94 8.46 5.37
C GLU A 520 -46.54 7.30 4.55
#